data_AF-A0A951Z3G6-F1
#
_entry.id   AF-A0A951Z3G6-F1
#
_cell.length_a   1.000
_cell.length_b   1.000
_cell.length_c   1.000
_cell.angle_alpha   90.00
_cell.angle_beta   90.00
_cell.angle_gamma   90.00
#
_symmetry.space_group_name_H-M   'P 1'
#
loop_
_entity.id
_entity.type
_entity.pdbx_description
1 polymer ?
#
loop_
_entity_poly.entity_id
_entity_poly.type
_entity_poly.pdbx_seq_one_letter_code
_entity_poly.pdbx_strand_id
1 'polypeptide(L)' 'MKQLKATELKNKSVAELQDMLKQEQAALYKARRDLVFRQITDVSTLKARRHNIARILTIMTQKQGEQA' A
#
# COMPACT_ATOMS: atom_id res chain seq x y z
N MET A 1 -8.31 8.77 -1.68
CA MET A 1 -7.02 8.26 -2.23
C MET A 1 -7.32 7.31 -3.38
N LYS A 2 -6.61 7.42 -4.52
CA LYS A 2 -6.79 6.51 -5.66
C LYS A 2 -6.21 5.14 -5.31
N GLN A 3 -6.96 4.07 -5.60
CA GLN A 3 -6.45 2.70 -5.45
C GLN A 3 -5.30 2.48 -6.44
N LEU A 4 -4.15 2.00 -5.96
CA LEU A 4 -3.04 1.62 -6.83
C LEU A 4 -3.43 0.38 -7.64
N LYS A 5 -3.40 0.49 -8.97
CA LYS A 5 -3.70 -0.64 -9.85
C LYS A 5 -2.48 -1.55 -9.95
N ALA A 6 -2.71 -2.86 -9.96
CA ALA A 6 -1.64 -3.86 -10.01
C ALA A 6 -0.75 -3.72 -11.26
N THR A 7 -1.30 -3.23 -12.37
CA THR A 7 -0.56 -2.95 -13.62
C THR A 7 0.53 -1.91 -13.43
N GLU A 8 0.30 -0.87 -12.62
CA GLU A 8 1.26 0.21 -12.35
C GLU A 8 2.37 -0.25 -11.39
N LEU A 9 2.11 -1.28 -10.59
CA LEU A 9 3.06 -1.83 -9.62
C LEU A 9 3.98 -2.90 -10.24
N LYS A 10 3.55 -3.59 -11.31
CA LYS A 10 4.38 -4.59 -12.00
C LYS A 10 5.62 -3.99 -12.67
N ASN A 11 5.49 -2.77 -13.21
CA ASN A 11 6.57 -2.08 -13.92
C ASN A 11 7.66 -1.50 -13.00
N LYS A 12 7.42 -1.45 -11.67
CA LYS A 12 8.36 -0.85 -10.70
C LYS A 12 9.40 -1.84 -10.22
N SER A 13 10.57 -1.35 -9.79
CA SER A 13 11.64 -2.21 -9.27
C SER A 13 11.29 -2.78 -7.89
N VAL A 14 11.96 -3.87 -7.48
CA VAL A 14 11.74 -4.49 -6.16
C VAL A 14 12.10 -3.53 -5.01
N ALA A 15 13.15 -2.73 -5.18
CA ALA A 15 13.56 -1.71 -4.21
C ALA A 15 12.49 -0.60 -4.07
N GLU A 16 11.96 -0.11 -5.19
CA GLU A 16 10.88 0.88 -5.18
C GLU A 16 9.60 0.36 -4.52
N LEU A 17 9.27 -0.92 -4.72
CA LEU A 17 8.12 -1.55 -4.07
C LEU A 17 8.28 -1.61 -2.55
N GLN A 18 9.50 -1.85 -2.04
CA GLN A 18 9.78 -1.82 -0.60
C GLN A 18 9.65 -0.42 0.01
N ASP A 19 10.14 0.60 -0.69
CA ASP A 19 10.01 1.98 -0.21
C ASP A 19 8.55 2.43 -0.20
N MET A 20 7.80 2.09 -1.26
CA MET A 20 6.35 2.34 -1.31
C MET A 20 5.59 1.59 -0.20
N LEU A 21 6.00 0.37 0.13
CA LEU A 21 5.40 -0.40 1.22
C LEU A 21 5.56 0.32 2.56
N LYS A 22 6.78 0.80 2.87
CA LYS A 22 7.06 1.55 4.10
C LYS A 22 6.24 2.83 4.17
N GLN A 23 6.15 3.56 3.06
CA GLN A 23 5.35 4.79 2.98
C GLN A 23 3.86 4.52 3.24
N GLU A 24 3.29 3.48 2.62
CA GLU A 24 1.87 3.14 2.81
C GLU A 24 1.59 2.61 4.22
N GLN A 25 2.52 1.89 4.85
CA GLN A 25 2.41 1.46 6.24
C GLN A 25 2.43 2.65 7.21
N ALA A 26 3.37 3.59 7.04
CA ALA A 26 3.43 4.80 7.84
C ALA A 26 2.16 5.65 7.69
N ALA A 27 1.65 5.76 6.47
CA ALA A 27 0.44 6.50 6.19
C ALA A 27 -0.82 5.80 6.73
N LEU A 28 -0.87 4.46 6.73
CA LEU A 28 -1.93 3.70 7.41
C LEU A 28 -1.90 3.92 8.92
N TYR A 29 -0.71 3.94 9.52
CA TYR A 29 -0.55 4.20 10.95
C TYR A 29 -1.06 5.60 11.32
N LYS A 30 -0.67 6.63 10.54
CA LYS A 30 -1.19 7.98 10.71
C LYS A 30 -2.72 8.02 10.57
N ALA A 31 -3.26 7.42 9.51
CA ALA A 31 -4.70 7.39 9.27
C ALA A 31 -5.49 6.68 10.38
N ARG A 32 -4.92 5.64 11.01
CA ARG A 32 -5.53 5.01 12.19
C ARG A 32 -5.60 5.97 13.38
N ARG A 33 -4.56 6.77 13.61
CA ARG A 33 -4.58 7.79 14.67
C ARG A 33 -5.62 8.87 14.37
N ASP A 34 -5.61 9.40 13.16
CA ASP A 34 -6.52 10.47 12.76
C ASP A 34 -8.00 10.01 12.82
N LEU A 35 -8.27 8.72 12.57
CA LEU A 35 -9.60 8.12 12.77
C LEU A 35 -10.04 8.16 14.25
N VAL A 36 -9.15 7.79 15.18
CA VAL A 36 -9.44 7.80 16.62
C VAL A 36 -9.75 9.22 17.10
N PHE A 37 -8.99 10.20 16.62
CA PHE A 37 -9.23 11.61 16.93
C PHE A 37 -10.42 12.23 16.16
N ARG A 38 -11.14 11.43 15.36
CA ARG A 38 -12.24 11.90 14.48
C ARG A 38 -11.84 13.05 13.55
N GLN A 39 -10.56 13.09 13.17
CA GLN A 39 -10.01 14.08 12.23
C GLN A 39 -10.08 13.60 10.78
N ILE A 40 -10.61 12.40 10.53
CA ILE A 40 -10.85 11.86 9.19
C ILE A 40 -12.31 12.06 8.79
N THR A 41 -12.49 12.71 7.64
CA THR A 41 -13.79 12.82 6.95
C THR A 41 -14.07 11.61 6.04
N ASP A 42 -13.04 11.03 5.42
CA ASP A 42 -13.16 9.90 4.49
C ASP A 42 -12.50 8.62 5.01
N VAL A 43 -13.30 7.75 5.63
CA VAL A 43 -12.90 6.43 6.13
C VAL A 43 -12.58 5.42 5.02
N SER A 44 -13.05 5.66 3.78
CA SER A 44 -12.79 4.77 2.65
C SER A 44 -11.30 4.71 2.28
N THR A 45 -10.56 5.78 2.61
CA THR A 45 -9.11 5.85 2.44
C THR A 45 -8.37 4.76 3.21
N LEU A 46 -8.86 4.36 4.38
CA LEU A 46 -8.25 3.32 5.20
C LEU A 46 -8.36 1.95 4.52
N LYS A 47 -9.50 1.67 3.88
CA LYS A 47 -9.72 0.47 3.08
C LYS A 47 -8.80 0.46 1.86
N ALA A 48 -8.72 1.58 1.13
CA ALA A 48 -7.86 1.72 -0.04
C ALA A 48 -6.39 1.45 0.30
N ARG A 49 -5.87 2.02 1.39
CA ARG A 49 -4.48 1.80 1.85
C ARG A 49 -4.19 0.35 2.21
N ARG A 50 -5.10 -0.33 2.92
CA ARG A 50 -4.95 -1.77 3.22
C ARG A 50 -4.85 -2.61 1.95
N HIS A 51 -5.68 -2.31 0.95
CA HIS A 51 -5.64 -3.00 -0.33
C HIS A 51 -4.37 -2.69 -1.12
N ASN A 52 -3.86 -1.46 -1.07
CA ASN A 52 -2.59 -1.09 -1.70
C ASN A 52 -1.42 -1.90 -1.10
N ILE A 53 -1.35 -1.98 0.24
CA ILE A 53 -0.32 -2.78 0.95
C ILE A 53 -0.39 -4.24 0.52
N ALA A 54 -1.58 -4.84 0.51
CA ALA A 54 -1.77 -6.23 0.09
C ALA A 54 -1.30 -6.45 -1.36
N ARG A 55 -1.66 -5.55 -2.28
CA ARG A 55 -1.23 -5.63 -3.69
C ARG A 55 0.29 -5.54 -3.86
N ILE A 56 0.95 -4.64 -3.12
CA ILE A 56 2.41 -4.51 -3.15
C ILE A 56 3.06 -5.81 -2.66
N LEU A 57 2.59 -6.35 -1.53
CA LEU A 57 3.10 -7.62 -0.99
C LEU A 57 2.91 -8.77 -1.99
N THR A 58 1.74 -8.90 -2.61
CA THR A 58 1.49 -9.94 -3.62
C THR A 58 2.45 -9.84 -4.80
N ILE A 59 2.69 -8.63 -5.32
CA ILE A 59 3.60 -8.44 -6.45
C ILE A 59 5.05 -8.71 -6.06
N MET A 60 5.44 -8.36 -4.83
CA MET A 60 6.76 -8.74 -4.31
C MET A 60 6.92 -10.25 -4.24
N THR A 61 5.94 -10.98 -3.72
CA THR A 61 5.96 -12.45 -3.69
C THR A 61 5.98 -13.05 -5.10
N GLN A 62 5.22 -12.50 -6.05
CA GLN A 62 5.25 -12.93 -7.45
C GLN A 62 6.64 -12.76 -8.06
N LYS A 63 7.27 -11.59 -7.87
CA LYS A 63 8.63 -11.34 -8.38
C LYS A 63 9.69 -12.24 -7.74
N GLN A 64 9.55 -12.54 -6.45
CA GLN A 64 10.43 -13.48 -5.76
C GLN A 64 10.24 -14.92 -6.26
N GLY A 65 9.01 -15.32 -6.55
CA GLY A 65 8.71 -16.64 -7.12
C GLY A 65 9.10 -16.81 -8.58
N GLU A 66 9.05 -15.75 -9.40
CA GLU A 66 9.56 -15.74 -10.78
C GLU A 66 11.10 -15.77 -10.86
N GLN A 67 11.79 -15.39 -9.78
CA GLN A 67 13.25 -15.39 -9.68
C GLN A 67 13.83 -16.72 -9.15
N ALA A 68 12.99 -17.67 -8.74
CA ALA A 68 13.36 -19.00 -8.23
C ALA A 68 13.17 -20.09 -9.30
#